data_AF-A0AAW2DES1-F1
#
_entry.id   AF-A0AAW2DES1-F1
#
_cell.length_a   1.000
_cell.length_b   1.000
_cell.length_c   1.000
_cell.angle_alpha   90.00
_cell.angle_beta   90.00
_cell.angle_gamma   90.00
#
_symmetry.space_group_name_H-M   'P 1'
#
loop_
_entity.id
_entity.type
_entity.pdbx_description
1 polymer ?
#
loop_
_entity_poly.entity_id
_entity_poly.type
_entity_poly.pdbx_seq_one_letter_code
_entity_poly.pdbx_strand_id
1 'polypeptide(L)' 'MFVFPKGLVHYLFNCDAKNSAIAISAFGSANAGINSVPTTVFNTGIDDGILAKSFKLSRPGLHPKPNIDR' A
#
# COMPACT_ATOMS: atom_id res chain seq x y z
N MET A 1 -14.63 15.70 -5.31
CA MET A 1 -13.55 16.23 -4.44
C MET A 1 -13.43 15.29 -3.25
N PHE A 2 -12.21 14.92 -2.86
CA PHE A 2 -11.96 14.00 -1.74
C PHE A 2 -10.98 14.66 -0.77
N VAL A 3 -11.11 14.34 0.51
CA VAL A 3 -10.19 14.80 1.57
C VAL A 3 -9.69 13.57 2.30
N PHE A 4 -8.37 13.42 2.39
CA PHE A 4 -7.75 12.36 3.16
C PHE A 4 -7.15 12.97 4.44
N PRO A 5 -7.69 12.64 5.62
CA PRO A 5 -7.09 13.05 6.88
C PRO A 5 -5.65 12.52 7.00
N LYS A 6 -4.79 13.31 7.66
CA LYS A 6 -3.38 12.95 7.88
C LYS A 6 -3.28 11.59 8.58
N GLY A 7 -2.44 10.71 8.02
CA GLY A 7 -2.13 9.41 8.60
C GLY A 7 -3.13 8.29 8.31
N LEU A 8 -4.24 8.58 7.60
CA LEU A 8 -5.17 7.54 7.17
C LEU A 8 -4.74 6.91 5.84
N VAL A 9 -4.85 5.58 5.79
CA VAL A 9 -4.64 4.80 4.56
C VAL A 9 -5.71 5.19 3.53
N HIS A 10 -5.27 5.45 2.31
CA HIS A 10 -6.14 5.78 1.19
C HIS A 10 -5.58 5.19 -0.11
N TYR A 11 -6.46 4.95 -1.09
CA TYR A 11 -6.13 4.48 -2.42
C TYR A 11 -7.11 5.08 -3.43
N LEU A 12 -6.69 5.15 -4.70
CA LEU A 12 -7.52 5.54 -5.82
C LEU A 12 -7.50 4.39 -6.83
N PHE A 13 -8.66 4.03 -7.37
CA PHE A 13 -8.80 2.95 -8.34
C PHE A 13 -9.61 3.42 -9.54
N ASN A 14 -9.06 3.25 -10.74
CA ASN A 14 -9.80 3.45 -11.98
C ASN A 14 -10.54 2.16 -12.33
N CYS A 15 -11.88 2.18 -12.25
CA CYS A 15 -12.71 1.03 -12.60
C CYS A 15 -12.94 0.87 -14.11
N ASP A 16 -12.58 1.87 -14.92
CA ASP A 16 -12.66 1.78 -16.38
C ASP A 16 -11.35 1.21 -16.94
N ALA A 17 -11.42 0.00 -17.47
CA ALA A 17 -10.27 -0.70 -18.05
C ALA A 17 -9.83 -0.13 -19.41
N LYS A 18 -10.66 0.69 -20.07
CA LYS A 18 -10.41 1.18 -21.43
C LYS A 18 -9.92 2.62 -21.46
N ASN A 19 -10.30 3.43 -20.48
CA ASN A 19 -10.03 4.86 -20.48
C ASN A 19 -9.14 5.26 -19.30
N SER A 20 -8.18 6.16 -19.54
CA SER A 20 -7.32 6.72 -18.49
C SER A 20 -8.07 7.72 -17.61
N ALA A 21 -7.75 7.71 -16.32
CA ALA A 21 -8.21 8.71 -15.35
C ALA A 21 -7.02 9.50 -14.79
N ILE A 22 -7.22 10.79 -14.52
CA ILE A 22 -6.22 11.66 -13.91
C ILE A 22 -6.79 12.21 -12.60
N ALA A 23 -6.00 12.11 -11.53
CA ALA A 23 -6.29 12.73 -10.24
C ALA A 23 -5.21 13.76 -9.92
N ILE A 24 -5.63 14.96 -9.52
CA ILE A 24 -4.74 16.03 -9.05
C ILE A 24 -4.99 16.20 -7.55
N SER A 25 -3.93 16.13 -6.76
CA SER A 25 -3.98 16.26 -5.30
C SER A 25 -2.95 17.27 -4.80
N ALA A 26 -3.22 17.86 -3.64
CA ALA A 26 -2.31 18.75 -2.93
C ALA A 26 -2.17 18.32 -1.48
N PHE A 27 -1.03 18.62 -0.87
CA PHE A 27 -0.76 18.35 0.53
C PHE A 27 -0.76 19.67 1.32
N GLY A 28 -1.24 19.61 2.57
CA GLY A 28 -1.16 20.73 3.51
C GLY A 28 0.24 20.99 4.07
N SER A 29 1.29 20.37 3.51
CA SER A 29 2.68 20.51 3.94
C SER A 29 3.63 20.31 2.75
N ALA A 30 4.72 21.10 2.73
CA ALA A 30 5.80 20.95 1.75
C ALA A 30 6.68 19.71 1.99
N ASN A 31 6.61 19.09 3.18
CA ASN A 31 7.35 17.87 3.52
C ASN A 31 6.38 16.70 3.77
N ALA A 32 5.37 16.56 2.90
CA ALA A 32 4.48 15.42 2.95
C ALA A 32 5.21 14.16 2.46
N GLY A 33 5.35 13.16 3.34
CA GLY A 33 5.85 11.84 2.98
C GLY A 33 4.74 10.90 2.53
N ILE A 34 5.08 9.95 1.66
CA ILE A 34 4.19 8.87 1.21
C ILE A 34 4.82 7.54 1.64
N ASN A 35 4.07 6.72 2.37
CA ASN A 35 4.46 5.36 2.71
C ASN A 35 3.54 4.38 1.98
N SER A 36 4.09 3.66 1.00
CA SER A 36 3.38 2.59 0.31
C SER A 36 3.21 1.39 1.25
N VAL A 37 1.97 1.08 1.65
CA VAL A 37 1.70 -0.06 2.55
C VAL A 37 2.28 -1.38 2.00
N PRO A 38 2.06 -1.76 0.71
CA PRO A 38 2.65 -2.99 0.18
C PRO A 38 4.17 -3.02 0.27
N THR A 39 4.85 -1.93 -0.13
CA THR A 39 6.31 -1.85 -0.11
C THR A 39 6.86 -1.86 1.31
N THR A 40 6.28 -1.07 2.21
CA THR A 40 6.73 -0.95 3.61
C THR A 40 6.51 -2.24 4.39
N VAL A 41 5.45 -3.00 4.10
CA VAL A 41 5.15 -4.26 4.80
C VAL A 41 5.87 -5.46 4.19
N PHE A 42 5.89 -5.58 2.86
CA PHE A 42 6.36 -6.80 2.19
C PHE A 42 7.75 -6.68 1.57
N ASN A 43 8.22 -5.48 1.20
CA ASN A 43 9.52 -5.26 0.58
C ASN A 43 10.56 -4.63 1.53
N THR A 44 10.49 -5.01 2.80
CA THR A 44 11.42 -4.59 3.86
C THR A 44 11.97 -5.82 4.60
N GLY A 45 12.90 -5.59 5.53
CA GLY A 45 13.50 -6.64 6.36
C GLY A 45 12.61 -7.14 7.51
N ILE A 46 11.28 -6.98 7.44
CA ILE A 46 10.39 -7.56 8.45
C ILE A 46 10.44 -9.09 8.33
N ASP A 47 10.67 -9.76 9.45
CA ASP A 47 10.73 -11.21 9.56
C ASP A 47 9.43 -11.88 9.08
N ASP A 48 9.57 -12.93 8.27
CA ASP A 48 8.43 -13.63 7.68
C ASP A 48 7.59 -14.36 8.75
N GLY A 49 8.16 -14.75 9.88
CA GLY A 49 7.44 -15.29 11.03
C GLY A 49 6.56 -14.23 11.72
N ILE A 50 7.05 -12.99 11.83
CA ILE A 50 6.28 -11.84 12.32
C ILE A 50 5.14 -11.50 11.35
N LEU A 51 5.41 -11.46 10.05
CA LEU A 51 4.36 -11.25 9.04
C LEU A 51 3.31 -12.38 9.11
N ALA A 52 3.74 -13.64 9.13
CA ALA A 52 2.83 -14.78 9.21
C ALA A 52 1.93 -14.72 10.45
N LYS A 53 2.49 -14.40 11.62
CA LYS A 53 1.71 -14.24 12.86
C LYS A 53 0.73 -13.07 12.78
N SER A 54 1.16 -11.93 12.24
CA SER A 54 0.32 -10.72 12.13
C SER A 54 -0.86 -10.89 11.18
N PHE A 55 -0.64 -11.61 10.08
CA PHE A 55 -1.67 -11.92 9.08
C PHE A 55 -2.40 -13.24 9.32
N LYS A 56 -2.15 -13.90 10.46
CA LYS A 56 -2.77 -15.19 10.84
C LYS A 56 -2.57 -16.29 9.79
N LEU A 57 -1.40 -16.33 9.16
CA LEU A 57 -1.02 -17.35 8.19
C LEU A 57 -0.50 -18.60 8.91
N SER A 58 -0.90 -19.79 8.45
CA SER A 58 -0.60 -21.05 9.14
C SER A 58 0.84 -21.56 8.94
N ARG A 59 1.63 -20.98 8.02
CA ARG A 59 3.01 -21.40 7.75
C ARG A 59 3.91 -20.22 7.39
N PRO A 60 5.04 -20.00 8.10
CA PRO A 60 6.07 -19.07 7.65
C PRO A 60 6.66 -19.57 6.32
N GLY A 61 6.74 -18.72 5.31
CA GLY A 61 7.55 -18.96 4.10
C GLY A 61 6.90 -19.70 2.92
N LEU A 62 5.59 -19.98 2.92
CA LEU A 62 4.92 -20.64 1.76
C LEU A 62 4.02 -19.72 0.93
N HIS A 63 3.88 -18.44 1.30
CA HIS A 63 3.18 -17.46 0.48
C HIS A 63 4.21 -16.59 -0.23
N PRO A 64 4.27 -16.63 -1.58
CA PRO A 64 5.05 -15.66 -2.34
C PRO A 64 4.62 -14.26 -1.89
N LYS A 65 5.59 -13.40 -1.57
CA LYS A 65 5.26 -11.99 -1.31
C LYS A 65 4.51 -11.47 -2.53
N PRO A 66 3.36 -10.77 -2.34
CA PRO A 66 2.58 -10.28 -3.46
C PRO A 66 3.49 -9.45 -4.35
N ASN A 67 3.52 -9.77 -5.64
CA ASN A 67 4.32 -9.03 -6.61
C ASN A 67 3.78 -7.59 -6.67
N ILE A 68 4.57 -6.63 -6.16
CA ILE A 68 4.22 -5.20 -6.11
C ILE A 68 4.51 -4.47 -7.42
N ASP A 69 5.03 -5.17 -8.44
CA ASP A 69 5.40 -4.64 -9.74
C ASP A 69 4.26 -4.76 -10.79
N ARG A 70 3.03 -5.06 -10.34
CA ARG A 70 1.82 -5.06 -11.19
C ARG A 70 0.81 -4.01 -10.76
#